data_AF-A0A6N6SG20-F1
#
_entry.id   AF-A0A6N6SG20-F1
#
_cell.length_a   1.000
_cell.length_b   1.000
_cell.length_c   1.000
_cell.angle_alpha   90.00
_cell.angle_beta   90.00
_cell.angle_gamma   90.00
#
_symmetry.space_group_name_H-M   'P 1'
#
loop_
_entity.id
_entity.type
_entity.pdbx_description
1 polymer ?
#
loop_
_entity_poly.entity_id
_entity_poly.type
_entity_poly.pdbx_seq_one_letter_code
_entity_poly.pdbx_strand_id
1 'polypeptide(L)'
;MIRRHLAVAAVAALLAGGGPALADEVHRLQGLFCNTEAQIDQALTEMAASASPRRAADLVNRDAVVCTYVDRIEYLIARPVALGHPALPLVKYRGALVGVVVGGTLRPVTPEVELHFLTPQQIVGAAIEGRT
;
A
#
# COMPACT_ATOMS: atom_id res chain seq x y z
N MET A 1 56.38 -0.17 33.10
CA MET A 1 55.34 0.80 33.51
C MET A 1 54.64 1.26 32.23
N ILE A 2 53.48 0.68 31.87
CA ILE A 2 52.14 1.24 32.11
C ILE A 2 52.07 2.70 31.59
N ARG A 3 51.49 2.99 30.43
CA ARG A 3 50.03 3.10 30.25
C ARG A 3 49.64 3.07 28.77
N ARG A 4 48.77 2.11 28.43
CA ARG A 4 47.85 2.18 27.29
C ARG A 4 46.77 3.19 27.63
N HIS A 5 46.48 4.14 26.73
CA HIS A 5 45.21 4.85 26.72
C HIS A 5 44.63 4.78 25.31
N LEU A 6 43.73 3.81 25.13
CA LEU A 6 42.72 3.80 24.08
C LEU A 6 41.80 5.00 24.32
N ALA A 7 41.85 5.99 23.44
CA ALA A 7 40.79 6.97 23.31
C ALA A 7 39.75 6.42 22.33
N VAL A 8 38.78 5.67 22.86
CA VAL A 8 37.50 5.42 22.21
C VAL A 8 36.65 6.64 22.53
N ALA A 9 36.40 7.50 21.55
CA ALA A 9 35.42 8.57 21.67
C ALA A 9 34.62 8.66 20.36
N ALA A 10 33.36 8.26 20.49
CA ALA A 10 32.32 8.23 19.50
C ALA A 10 32.19 9.53 18.69
N VAL A 11 32.03 9.37 17.37
CA VAL A 11 31.20 10.27 16.56
C VAL A 11 30.25 9.41 15.74
N ALA A 12 29.34 8.73 16.43
CA ALA A 12 28.15 8.11 15.86
C ALA A 12 27.05 9.18 15.69
N ALA A 13 27.37 10.29 15.01
CA ALA A 13 26.51 11.48 14.93
C ALA A 13 26.09 11.84 13.49
N LEU A 14 26.00 10.86 12.58
CA LEU A 14 25.58 11.10 11.19
C LEU A 14 24.38 10.27 10.72
N LEU A 15 23.68 9.58 11.63
CA LEU A 15 22.39 8.93 11.33
C LEU A 15 21.18 9.59 12.01
N ALA A 16 21.38 10.77 12.62
CA ALA A 16 20.30 11.61 13.13
C ALA A 16 19.69 12.53 12.04
N GLY A 17 19.72 12.10 10.78
CA GLY A 17 18.92 12.67 9.70
C GLY A 17 17.45 12.25 9.81
N GLY A 18 16.88 12.39 11.01
CA GLY A 18 15.45 12.31 11.24
C GLY A 18 14.81 13.58 10.70
N GLY A 19 14.61 13.62 9.38
CA GLY A 19 13.63 14.53 8.82
C GLY A 19 12.26 14.20 9.40
N PRO A 20 11.37 15.18 9.61
CA PRO A 20 9.99 14.92 10.01
C PRO A 20 9.25 14.40 8.78
N ALA A 21 9.63 13.22 8.29
CA ALA A 21 8.65 12.39 7.60
C ALA A 21 7.72 11.96 8.72
N LEU A 22 6.48 12.45 8.69
CA LEU A 22 5.36 11.84 9.39
C LEU A 22 5.61 10.33 9.42
N ALA A 23 5.44 9.70 10.57
CA ALA A 23 5.28 8.26 10.61
C ALA A 23 4.07 7.97 9.70
N ASP A 24 4.32 7.77 8.40
CA ASP A 24 3.28 7.54 7.41
C ASP A 24 2.53 6.33 7.94
N GLU A 25 1.27 6.53 8.30
CA GLU A 25 0.47 5.47 8.88
C GLU A 25 0.40 4.37 7.81
N VAL A 26 1.02 3.23 8.10
CA VAL A 26 1.05 2.10 7.19
C VAL A 26 -0.16 1.24 7.51
N HIS A 27 -1.02 1.06 6.50
CA HIS A 27 -2.25 0.31 6.65
C HIS A 27 -2.05 -1.13 6.16
N ARG A 28 -2.50 -2.10 6.97
CA ARG A 28 -2.58 -3.51 6.59
C ARG A 28 -3.88 -3.76 5.86
N LEU A 29 -3.81 -4.11 4.58
CA LEU A 29 -4.98 -4.19 3.74
C LEU A 29 -5.05 -5.51 2.97
N GLN A 30 -6.29 -5.99 2.85
CA GLN A 30 -6.72 -7.04 1.95
C GLN A 30 -7.73 -6.43 0.98
N GLY A 31 -7.84 -7.01 -0.21
CA GLY A 31 -8.75 -6.49 -1.22
C GLY A 31 -8.23 -6.68 -2.64
N LEU A 32 -8.84 -5.92 -3.56
CA LEU A 32 -8.42 -5.91 -4.95
C LEU A 32 -7.46 -4.75 -5.18
N PHE A 33 -6.27 -5.07 -5.67
CA PHE A 33 -5.21 -4.11 -6.01
C PHE A 33 -4.89 -4.21 -7.50
N CYS A 34 -4.77 -3.10 -8.20
CA CYS A 34 -4.42 -3.02 -9.61
C CYS A 34 -3.34 -1.97 -9.86
N ASN A 35 -2.68 -2.04 -11.01
CA ASN A 35 -1.64 -1.09 -11.38
C ASN A 35 -2.20 0.31 -11.67
N THR A 36 -3.41 0.40 -12.23
CA THR A 36 -4.03 1.68 -12.62
C THR A 36 -5.47 1.85 -12.14
N GLU A 37 -5.93 3.10 -12.05
CA GLU A 37 -7.32 3.42 -11.72
C GLU A 37 -8.31 2.82 -12.75
N ALA A 38 -8.01 2.89 -14.04
CA ALA A 38 -8.88 2.36 -15.09
C ALA A 38 -9.12 0.85 -14.95
N GLN A 39 -8.12 0.10 -14.45
CA GLN A 39 -8.27 -1.34 -14.17
C GLN A 39 -9.18 -1.59 -12.97
N ILE A 40 -9.17 -0.71 -11.96
CA ILE A 40 -10.13 -0.75 -10.86
C ILE A 40 -11.55 -0.46 -11.35
N ASP A 41 -11.72 0.52 -12.24
CA ASP A 41 -13.04 0.84 -12.83
C ASP A 41 -13.59 -0.32 -13.67
N GLN A 42 -12.72 -0.97 -14.44
CA GLN A 42 -13.09 -2.17 -15.18
C GLN A 42 -13.50 -3.29 -14.21
N ALA A 43 -12.72 -3.56 -13.16
CA ALA A 43 -13.07 -4.58 -12.18
C ALA A 43 -14.38 -4.27 -11.43
N LEU A 44 -14.64 -3.00 -11.10
CA LEU A 44 -15.92 -2.55 -10.53
C LEU A 44 -17.08 -2.88 -11.47
N THR A 45 -16.92 -2.63 -12.77
CA THR A 45 -17.93 -2.95 -13.78
C THR A 45 -18.23 -4.45 -13.81
N GLU A 46 -17.20 -5.30 -13.76
CA GLU A 46 -17.37 -6.75 -13.72
C GLU A 46 -18.05 -7.22 -12.42
N MET A 47 -17.70 -6.63 -11.28
CA MET A 47 -18.34 -6.95 -9.99
C MET A 47 -19.81 -6.51 -9.94
N ALA A 48 -20.14 -5.36 -10.53
CA ALA A 48 -21.52 -4.91 -10.68
C ALA A 48 -22.34 -5.87 -11.56
N ALA A 49 -21.70 -6.51 -12.55
CA ALA A 49 -22.27 -7.61 -13.33
C ALA A 49 -22.33 -8.96 -12.56
N SER A 50 -22.19 -8.93 -11.22
CA SER A 50 -22.24 -10.07 -10.29
C SER A 50 -21.02 -10.99 -10.29
N ALA A 51 -19.86 -10.53 -10.77
CA ALA A 51 -18.60 -11.25 -10.55
C ALA A 51 -18.12 -11.10 -9.09
N SER A 52 -17.55 -12.15 -8.52
CA SER A 52 -16.76 -12.02 -7.29
C SER A 52 -15.50 -11.17 -7.56
N PRO A 53 -14.89 -10.52 -6.55
CA PRO A 53 -13.65 -9.74 -6.74
C PRO A 53 -12.52 -10.54 -7.39
N ARG A 54 -12.40 -11.83 -7.04
CA ARG A 54 -11.45 -12.75 -7.68
C ARG A 54 -11.76 -12.93 -9.17
N ARG A 55 -13.03 -13.21 -9.49
CA ARG A 55 -13.45 -13.39 -10.89
C ARG A 55 -13.29 -12.12 -11.71
N ALA A 56 -13.56 -10.96 -11.13
CA ALA A 56 -13.34 -9.66 -11.75
C ALA A 56 -11.85 -9.44 -12.06
N ALA A 57 -10.95 -9.75 -11.11
CA ALA A 57 -9.50 -9.70 -11.35
C ALA A 57 -9.08 -10.61 -12.52
N ASP A 58 -9.60 -11.84 -12.57
CA ASP A 58 -9.32 -12.79 -13.66
C ASP A 58 -9.80 -12.27 -15.03
N LEU A 59 -10.91 -11.52 -15.06
CA LEU A 59 -11.44 -10.91 -16.29
C LEU A 59 -10.57 -9.74 -16.78
N VAL A 60 -10.10 -8.90 -15.85
CA VAL A 60 -9.21 -7.77 -16.17
C VAL A 60 -7.81 -8.27 -16.57
N ASN A 61 -7.35 -9.37 -15.99
CA ASN A 61 -6.03 -9.95 -16.24
C ASN A 61 -5.91 -10.77 -17.54
N ARG A 62 -6.81 -10.58 -18.51
CA ARG A 62 -6.92 -11.44 -19.70
C ARG A 62 -5.58 -11.59 -20.45
N ASP A 63 -4.90 -10.48 -20.68
CA ASP A 63 -3.67 -10.42 -21.49
C ASP A 63 -2.41 -10.29 -20.64
N ALA A 64 -2.53 -9.77 -19.41
CA ALA A 64 -1.44 -9.59 -18.46
C ALA A 64 -1.96 -9.55 -17.03
N VAL A 65 -1.14 -9.98 -16.07
CA VAL A 65 -1.48 -9.84 -14.64
C VAL A 65 -1.28 -8.39 -14.22
N VAL A 66 -2.38 -7.66 -14.10
CA VAL A 66 -2.40 -6.23 -13.75
C VAL A 66 -3.19 -5.92 -12.48
N CYS A 67 -4.03 -6.87 -12.05
CA CYS A 67 -4.78 -6.84 -10.82
C CYS A 67 -4.49 -8.10 -9.98
N THR A 68 -4.44 -7.95 -8.66
CA THR A 68 -4.31 -9.06 -7.72
C THR A 68 -5.39 -8.93 -6.66
N TYR A 69 -6.20 -9.97 -6.49
CA TYR A 69 -7.09 -10.09 -5.35
C TYR A 69 -6.34 -10.75 -4.19
N VAL A 70 -6.07 -9.96 -3.15
CA VAL A 70 -5.32 -10.31 -1.96
C VAL A 70 -6.28 -10.67 -0.83
N ASP A 71 -6.44 -11.96 -0.54
CA ASP A 71 -7.37 -12.47 0.49
C ASP A 71 -6.71 -13.35 1.56
N ARG A 72 -5.45 -13.77 1.36
CA ARG A 72 -4.71 -14.68 2.26
C ARG A 72 -3.44 -14.08 2.86
N ILE A 73 -3.04 -12.92 2.37
CA ILE A 73 -1.87 -12.14 2.83
C ILE A 73 -2.35 -10.72 3.11
N GLU A 74 -1.49 -9.86 3.65
CA GLU A 74 -1.81 -8.44 3.86
C GLU A 74 -0.78 -7.59 3.14
N TYR A 75 -1.24 -6.56 2.43
CA TYR A 75 -0.38 -5.53 1.88
C TYR A 75 -0.22 -4.41 2.89
N LEU A 76 1.01 -3.90 2.99
CA LEU A 76 1.32 -2.69 3.73
C LEU A 76 1.28 -1.51 2.77
N ILE A 77 0.26 -0.67 2.92
CA ILE A 77 0.05 0.51 2.09
C ILE A 77 0.34 1.78 2.88
N ALA A 78 1.24 2.60 2.35
CA ALA A 78 1.53 3.93 2.86
C ALA A 78 0.84 5.00 2.01
N ARG A 79 0.60 6.17 2.62
CA ARG A 79 0.07 7.39 1.97
C ARG A 79 -1.18 7.12 1.12
N PRO A 80 -2.23 6.49 1.66
CA PRO A 80 -3.46 6.27 0.91
C PRO A 80 -4.13 7.62 0.56
N VAL A 81 -4.60 7.72 -0.67
CA VAL A 81 -5.39 8.85 -1.16
C VAL A 81 -6.69 8.31 -1.72
N ALA A 82 -7.83 8.73 -1.16
CA ALA A 82 -9.15 8.40 -1.66
C ALA A 82 -9.37 9.09 -3.01
N LEU A 83 -9.79 8.31 -4.00
CA LEU A 83 -10.04 8.76 -5.38
C LEU A 83 -11.55 8.92 -5.58
N GLY A 84 -11.97 10.14 -5.91
CA GLY A 84 -13.36 10.47 -6.26
C GLY A 84 -14.37 10.36 -5.11
N HIS A 85 -15.65 10.22 -5.47
CA HIS A 85 -16.74 10.06 -4.50
C HIS A 85 -16.88 8.58 -4.10
N PRO A 86 -17.13 8.27 -2.83
CA PRO A 86 -17.29 6.88 -2.38
C PRO A 86 -18.44 6.21 -3.11
N ALA A 87 -18.13 5.21 -3.94
CA ALA A 87 -19.10 4.35 -4.60
C ALA A 87 -19.50 3.21 -3.65
N LEU A 88 -20.27 3.55 -2.62
CA LEU A 88 -20.67 2.60 -1.58
C LEU A 88 -21.22 1.30 -2.19
N PRO A 89 -20.77 0.12 -1.72
CA PRO A 89 -20.03 -0.09 -0.48
C PRO A 89 -18.49 -0.03 -0.61
N LEU A 90 -17.92 0.25 -1.77
CA LEU A 90 -16.47 0.22 -2.00
C LEU A 90 -15.89 1.62 -2.22
N VAL A 91 -14.75 1.89 -1.59
CA VAL A 91 -14.03 3.16 -1.78
C VAL A 91 -12.74 2.89 -2.55
N LYS A 92 -12.48 3.73 -3.55
CA LYS A 92 -11.28 3.67 -4.39
C LYS A 92 -10.17 4.48 -3.76
N TYR A 93 -8.96 3.93 -3.77
CA TYR A 93 -7.76 4.60 -3.30
C TYR A 93 -6.59 4.41 -4.28
N ARG A 94 -5.62 5.32 -4.22
CA ARG A 94 -4.22 5.05 -4.59
C ARG A 94 -3.35 5.03 -3.33
N GLY A 95 -2.23 4.33 -3.38
CA GLY A 95 -1.25 4.33 -2.30
C GLY A 95 0.03 3.60 -2.70
N ALA A 96 1.05 3.67 -1.83
CA ALA A 96 2.33 3.02 -2.06
C ALA A 96 2.41 1.68 -1.31
N LEU A 97 2.65 0.59 -2.05
CA LEU A 97 3.00 -0.71 -1.49
C LEU A 97 4.43 -0.66 -0.97
N VAL A 98 4.57 -0.74 0.36
CA VAL A 98 5.86 -0.69 1.05
C VAL A 98 6.25 -2.05 1.65
N GLY A 99 5.32 -3.02 1.68
CA GLY A 99 5.59 -4.35 2.19
C GLY A 99 4.42 -5.31 2.05
N VAL A 100 4.68 -6.59 2.31
CA VAL A 100 3.70 -7.67 2.29
C VAL A 100 3.90 -8.54 3.52
N VAL A 101 2.82 -8.89 4.22
CA VAL A 101 2.83 -9.81 5.35
C VAL A 101 2.41 -11.20 4.85
N VAL A 102 3.32 -12.17 4.93
CA VAL A 102 3.09 -13.57 4.53
C VAL A 102 3.35 -14.48 5.73
N GLY A 103 2.32 -15.18 6.20
CA GLY A 103 2.45 -16.06 7.38
C GLY A 103 2.94 -15.32 8.63
N GLY A 104 2.50 -14.07 8.83
CA GLY A 104 2.92 -13.20 9.93
C GLY A 104 4.32 -12.57 9.76
N THR A 105 5.05 -12.92 8.71
CA THR A 105 6.38 -12.35 8.43
C THR A 105 6.28 -11.18 7.47
N LEU A 106 6.84 -10.03 7.85
CA LEU A 106 6.93 -8.86 6.99
C LEU A 106 8.04 -9.03 5.94
N ARG A 107 7.70 -8.78 4.68
CA ARG A 107 8.62 -8.68 3.55
C ARG A 107 8.56 -7.27 2.96
N PRO A 108 9.62 -6.47 3.02
CA PRO A 108 9.62 -5.13 2.46
C PRO A 108 9.57 -5.17 0.92
N VAL A 109 8.99 -4.13 0.32
CA VAL A 109 8.98 -3.91 -1.13
C VAL A 109 9.87 -2.71 -1.43
N THR A 110 10.88 -2.91 -2.29
CA THR A 110 11.82 -1.84 -2.69
C THR A 110 12.22 -2.01 -4.16
N PRO A 111 12.05 -0.97 -5.00
CA PRO A 111 11.43 0.31 -4.69
C PRO A 111 9.95 0.15 -4.32
N GLU A 112 9.39 1.14 -3.61
CA GLU A 112 7.95 1.17 -3.35
C GLU A 112 7.17 1.18 -4.67
N VAL A 113 6.00 0.56 -4.68
CA VAL A 113 5.18 0.43 -5.89
C VAL A 113 3.85 1.11 -5.68
N GLU A 114 3.49 2.07 -6.54
CA GLU A 114 2.15 2.65 -6.50
C GLU A 114 1.10 1.65 -6.98
N LEU A 115 0.00 1.52 -6.23
CA LEU A 115 -1.14 0.68 -6.57
C LEU A 115 -2.44 1.45 -6.38
N HIS A 116 -3.44 1.02 -7.13
CA HIS A 116 -4.83 1.44 -7.01
C HIS A 116 -5.62 0.30 -6.38
N PHE A 117 -6.54 0.58 -5.47
CA PHE A 117 -7.22 -0.49 -4.75
C PHE A 117 -8.63 -0.14 -4.28
N LEU A 118 -9.40 -1.19 -4.01
CA LEU A 118 -10.73 -1.12 -3.44
C LEU A 118 -10.74 -1.72 -2.04
N THR A 119 -11.36 -0.99 -1.11
CA THR A 119 -11.66 -1.51 0.23
C THR A 119 -13.08 -1.09 0.63
N PRO A 120 -13.84 -1.97 1.33
CA PRO A 120 -15.11 -1.58 1.92
C PRO A 120 -14.94 -0.68 3.15
N GLN A 121 -13.72 -0.62 3.71
CA GLN A 121 -13.40 0.17 4.89
C GLN A 121 -12.84 1.53 4.48
N GLN A 122 -13.39 2.61 5.03
CA GLN A 122 -12.74 3.90 4.92
C GLN A 122 -11.42 3.87 5.71
N ILE A 123 -10.34 4.24 5.04
CA ILE A 123 -9.04 4.38 5.70
C ILE A 123 -8.99 5.72 6.41
N VAL A 124 -8.98 5.67 7.75
CA VAL A 124 -8.79 6.86 8.59
C VAL A 124 -7.42 7.45 8.29
N GLY A 125 -7.35 8.77 8.11
CA GLY A 125 -6.10 9.48 7.80
C GLY A 125 -5.74 9.52 6.32
N ALA A 126 -6.47 8.82 5.43
CA ALA A 126 -6.25 8.94 4.00
C ALA A 126 -6.55 10.37 3.51
N ALA A 127 -5.68 10.90 2.64
CA ALA A 127 -5.94 12.15 1.95
C ALA A 127 -7.12 11.98 0.97
N ILE A 128 -7.78 13.08 0.60
CA ILE A 128 -8.88 13.05 -0.38
C ILE A 128 -8.42 13.84 -1.61
N GLU A 129 -8.47 13.22 -2.78
CA GLU A 129 -8.17 13.90 -4.02
C GLU A 129 -9.20 15.02 -4.28
N GLY A 130 -8.73 16.26 -4.45
CA GLY A 130 -9.58 17.43 -4.68
C GLY A 130 -9.77 18.38 -3.49
N ARG A 131 -9.08 18.18 -2.36
CA ARG A 131 -8.97 19.17 -1.29
C ARG A 131 -7.50 19.56 -1.07
N THR A 132 -7.03 20.51 -1.87
CA THR A 132 -5.88 21.38 -1.58
C THR A 132 -6.36 22.81 -1.52
#